data_AF-A0A815G9S4-F1
#
_entry.id   AF-A0A815G9S4-F1
#
_cell.length_a   1.000
_cell.length_b   1.000
_cell.length_c   1.000
_cell.angle_alpha   90.00
_cell.angle_beta   90.00
_cell.angle_gamma   90.00
#
_symmetry.space_group_name_H-M   'P 1'
#
loop_
_entity.id
_entity.type
_entity.pdbx_description
1 polymer ?
#
loop_
_entity_poly.entity_id
_entity_poly.type
_entity_poly.pdbx_seq_one_letter_code
_entity_poly.pdbx_strand_id
1 'polypeptide(L)'
;MSSNSTTEALFFRRLYADGADVYSTNSSKRNKHKKIQIAIIVLIVIVVCLVAILPPVLILTRRASVNPPASTTIFSTDKLPLDGSSIDYRLMAYVGNGHVATVIFSDFIYMNGLYNGANGTSHRARIPSTHNWQFKLESLSSLLYSLDVAFGVFTEKLENDQVRIERRIFASQEYIELLLAHVVITRLTSKGHPIIVPVEVNEQTTSIDFDLQVSSRDDKHVLLSGTTREVENNLFQSNRLSLFMYYTPLPSNSFQLSAQETSRTYLSLSPLSTRSEPKQFYRVSPSSLSRGGRLSEDYGGHSFWDTETWMYPLILLFYPTLAREILSYRIALRDAAMYNAKLFGYVGFVFVENATIKQADVVLLGFPLMWPMSKEVRRNDLLTYERMTRDDGLVMTYSMHTVGHLELKDFELAEELFRRSYKTYVRPPFNVN
;
A
#
# COMPACT_ATOMS: atom_id res chain seq x y z
N MET A 1 -2.27 25.10 -38.14
CA MET A 1 -1.66 24.89 -36.82
C MET A 1 -1.84 23.43 -36.43
N SER A 2 -0.96 22.60 -36.95
CA SER A 2 -0.88 21.15 -36.73
C SER A 2 0.61 20.81 -36.85
N SER A 3 1.22 20.11 -35.88
CA SER A 3 2.37 19.18 -36.10
C SER A 3 3.24 18.81 -34.87
N ASN A 4 2.88 19.04 -33.60
CA ASN A 4 3.83 18.74 -32.50
C ASN A 4 3.48 17.61 -31.52
N SER A 5 2.27 17.02 -31.54
CA SER A 5 1.93 15.92 -30.61
C SER A 5 2.33 14.52 -31.10
N THR A 6 2.62 14.36 -32.39
CA THR A 6 2.95 13.05 -32.99
C THR A 6 4.45 12.72 -32.89
N THR A 7 5.32 13.73 -32.75
CA THR A 7 6.78 13.56 -32.78
C THR A 7 7.34 13.04 -31.44
N GLU A 8 6.74 13.42 -30.31
CA GLU A 8 7.14 12.93 -28.97
C GLU A 8 6.76 11.45 -28.77
N ALA A 9 5.57 11.04 -29.20
CA ALA A 9 5.13 9.63 -29.12
C ALA A 9 5.96 8.70 -30.03
N LEU A 10 6.41 9.18 -31.19
CA LEU A 10 7.32 8.44 -32.08
C LEU A 10 8.76 8.39 -31.55
N PHE A 11 9.20 9.39 -30.79
CA PHE A 11 10.53 9.41 -30.14
C PHE A 11 10.63 8.39 -29.00
N PHE A 12 9.59 8.29 -28.15
CA PHE A 12 9.52 7.25 -27.11
C PHE A 12 9.46 5.83 -27.70
N ARG A 13 8.80 5.64 -28.85
CA ARG A 13 8.74 4.31 -29.51
C ARG A 13 10.06 3.89 -30.16
N ARG A 14 10.90 4.84 -30.60
CA ARG A 14 12.25 4.56 -31.13
C ARG A 14 13.27 4.23 -30.03
N LEU A 15 13.17 4.86 -28.86
CA LEU A 15 14.01 4.56 -27.69
C LEU A 15 13.85 3.12 -27.16
N TYR A 16 12.68 2.51 -27.36
CA TYR A 16 12.46 1.09 -27.03
C TYR A 16 12.89 0.11 -28.14
N ALA A 17 12.99 0.56 -29.40
CA ALA A 17 13.43 -0.27 -30.51
C ALA A 17 14.96 -0.41 -30.58
N ASP A 18 15.71 0.65 -30.23
CA ASP A 18 17.18 0.65 -30.25
C ASP A 18 17.82 -0.14 -29.08
N GLY A 19 17.00 -0.69 -28.18
CA GLY A 19 17.43 -1.64 -27.15
C GLY A 19 17.70 -3.07 -27.68
N ALA A 20 17.43 -3.34 -28.95
CA ALA A 20 17.59 -4.66 -29.56
C ALA A 20 18.99 -4.96 -30.13
N ASP A 21 19.88 -3.97 -30.26
CA ASP A 21 21.21 -4.14 -30.90
C ASP A 21 22.39 -4.21 -29.90
N VAL A 22 22.19 -4.87 -28.75
CA VAL A 22 23.29 -5.15 -27.80
C VAL A 22 23.92 -6.53 -28.06
N TYR A 23 24.34 -6.77 -29.30
CA TYR A 23 25.32 -7.81 -29.64
C TYR A 23 26.48 -7.17 -30.44
N SER A 24 27.34 -6.43 -29.74
CA SER A 24 28.62 -5.95 -30.27
C SER A 24 29.75 -6.12 -29.25
N THR A 25 30.83 -6.75 -29.69
CA THR A 25 31.84 -7.49 -28.90
C THR A 25 33.06 -6.66 -28.49
N ASN A 26 32.90 -5.42 -27.98
CA ASN A 26 34.06 -4.60 -27.59
C ASN A 26 33.91 -3.90 -26.22
N SER A 27 34.70 -4.34 -25.23
CA SER A 27 34.50 -4.02 -23.79
C SER A 27 34.95 -2.62 -23.37
N SER A 28 35.88 -1.99 -24.09
CA SER A 28 36.47 -0.69 -23.71
C SER A 28 35.55 0.52 -24.00
N LYS A 29 34.77 0.49 -25.10
CA LYS A 29 33.77 1.52 -25.42
C LYS A 29 32.56 1.48 -24.47
N ARG A 30 32.26 0.32 -23.87
CA ARG A 30 31.11 0.10 -22.97
C ARG A 30 31.19 0.94 -21.69
N ASN A 31 32.37 1.16 -21.12
CA ASN A 31 32.53 1.93 -19.88
C ASN A 31 32.43 3.45 -20.07
N LYS A 32 32.89 3.97 -21.22
CA LYS A 32 32.78 5.40 -21.53
C LYS A 32 31.35 5.77 -21.89
N HIS A 33 30.67 4.94 -22.69
CA HIS A 33 29.24 5.12 -23.01
C HIS A 33 28.33 4.91 -21.79
N LYS A 34 28.61 3.95 -20.90
CA LYS A 34 27.86 3.80 -19.64
C LYS A 34 28.00 5.01 -18.72
N LYS A 35 29.21 5.57 -18.56
CA LYS A 35 29.40 6.77 -17.73
C LYS A 35 28.69 8.00 -18.31
N ILE A 36 28.70 8.17 -19.63
CA ILE A 36 28.00 9.26 -20.31
C ILE A 36 26.48 9.06 -20.23
N GLN A 37 25.97 7.83 -20.41
CA GLN A 37 24.54 7.53 -20.23
C GLN A 37 24.07 7.72 -18.79
N ILE A 38 24.86 7.30 -17.79
CA ILE A 38 24.52 7.51 -16.38
C ILE A 38 24.53 9.01 -16.05
N ALA A 39 25.50 9.78 -16.54
CA ALA A 39 25.54 11.22 -16.33
C ALA A 39 24.36 11.95 -17.00
N ILE A 40 23.95 11.52 -18.20
CA ILE A 40 22.79 12.05 -18.90
C ILE A 40 21.49 11.67 -18.17
N ILE A 41 21.37 10.44 -17.67
CA ILE A 41 20.20 9.99 -16.89
C ILE A 41 20.12 10.76 -15.56
N VAL A 42 21.22 10.95 -14.85
CA VAL A 42 21.26 11.73 -13.61
C VAL A 42 20.91 13.20 -13.87
N LEU A 43 21.43 13.80 -14.95
CA LEU A 43 21.09 15.17 -15.33
C LEU A 43 19.61 15.31 -15.74
N ILE A 44 19.06 14.32 -16.45
CA ILE A 44 17.63 14.27 -16.81
C ILE A 44 16.77 14.10 -15.56
N VAL A 45 17.13 13.24 -14.61
CA VAL A 45 16.42 13.08 -13.34
C VAL A 45 16.48 14.37 -12.52
N ILE A 46 17.62 15.06 -12.46
CA ILE A 46 17.76 16.33 -11.76
C ILE A 46 16.93 17.44 -12.42
N VAL A 47 16.92 17.51 -13.76
CA VAL A 47 16.13 18.52 -14.51
C VAL A 47 14.63 18.22 -14.44
N VAL A 48 14.23 16.94 -14.53
CA VAL A 48 12.84 16.50 -14.32
C VAL A 48 12.41 16.81 -12.89
N CYS A 49 13.25 16.55 -11.88
CA CYS A 49 12.97 16.97 -10.50
C CYS A 49 12.86 18.50 -10.38
N LEU A 50 13.79 19.29 -10.93
CA LEU A 50 13.75 20.75 -10.79
C LEU A 50 12.54 21.39 -11.51
N VAL A 51 12.18 20.91 -12.70
CA VAL A 51 11.04 21.42 -13.48
C VAL A 51 9.71 20.85 -12.98
N ALA A 52 9.69 19.66 -12.38
CA ALA A 52 8.53 19.04 -11.74
C ALA A 52 8.43 19.30 -10.22
N ILE A 53 9.25 20.19 -9.63
CA ILE A 53 9.11 20.59 -8.21
C ILE A 53 8.53 22.00 -8.10
N LEU A 54 8.87 22.92 -9.00
CA LEU A 54 8.42 24.32 -8.92
C LEU A 54 6.90 24.52 -9.14
N PRO A 55 6.26 23.91 -10.16
CA PRO A 55 4.80 23.99 -10.33
C PRO A 55 4.01 23.19 -9.26
N PRO A 56 4.36 21.94 -8.89
CA PRO A 56 3.58 21.20 -7.91
C PRO A 56 3.81 21.67 -6.47
N VAL A 57 4.93 22.31 -6.09
CA VAL A 57 5.02 22.97 -4.77
C VAL A 57 4.01 24.12 -4.67
N LEU A 58 3.77 24.87 -5.75
CA LEU A 58 2.73 25.91 -5.82
C LEU A 58 1.30 25.35 -5.92
N ILE A 59 1.10 24.18 -6.53
CA ILE A 59 -0.23 23.53 -6.63
C ILE A 59 -0.59 22.74 -5.36
N LEU A 60 0.37 22.05 -4.74
CA LEU A 60 0.22 21.34 -3.46
C LEU A 60 -0.06 22.33 -2.31
N THR A 61 0.59 23.51 -2.31
CA THR A 61 0.29 24.58 -1.33
C THR A 61 -1.07 25.23 -1.57
N ARG A 62 -1.54 25.31 -2.83
CA ARG A 62 -2.85 25.89 -3.18
C ARG A 62 -4.04 24.97 -2.86
N ARG A 63 -3.88 23.64 -2.88
CA ARG A 63 -4.90 22.71 -2.34
C ARG A 63 -4.87 22.66 -0.81
N ALA A 64 -3.72 22.89 -0.20
CA ALA A 64 -3.60 22.99 1.26
C ALA A 64 -4.28 24.25 1.86
N SER A 65 -4.57 25.29 1.06
CA SER A 65 -5.08 26.58 1.53
C SER A 65 -6.60 26.76 1.50
N VAL A 66 -7.37 25.72 1.17
CA VAL A 66 -8.84 25.79 1.27
C VAL A 66 -9.22 25.44 2.70
N ASN A 67 -9.73 26.42 3.46
CA ASN A 67 -10.43 26.18 4.73
C ASN A 67 -11.92 26.03 4.42
N PRO A 68 -12.48 24.80 4.33
CA PRO A 68 -13.91 24.63 4.22
C PRO A 68 -14.59 24.99 5.54
N PRO A 69 -15.87 25.39 5.54
CA PRO A 69 -16.66 25.50 6.76
C PRO A 69 -16.65 24.13 7.47
N ALA A 70 -16.74 24.10 8.81
CA ALA A 70 -16.64 22.92 9.67
C ALA A 70 -17.04 21.63 8.94
N SER A 71 -16.03 20.97 8.36
CA SER A 71 -16.27 20.02 7.28
C SER A 71 -16.78 18.73 7.89
N THR A 72 -17.91 18.23 7.38
CA THR A 72 -18.45 16.91 7.73
C THR A 72 -17.46 15.76 7.45
N THR A 73 -16.32 16.04 6.80
CA THR A 73 -15.26 15.08 6.45
C THR A 73 -14.04 15.14 7.36
N ILE A 74 -14.01 16.05 8.35
CA ILE A 74 -12.85 16.20 9.23
C ILE A 74 -13.19 15.64 10.61
N PHE A 75 -12.45 14.62 11.01
CA PHE A 75 -12.51 14.06 12.37
C PHE A 75 -11.34 14.58 13.17
N SER A 76 -11.60 15.18 14.33
CA SER A 76 -10.57 15.82 15.14
C SER A 76 -10.59 15.34 16.59
N THR A 77 -9.42 15.33 17.21
CA THR A 77 -9.20 14.97 18.62
C THR A 77 -7.97 15.70 19.15
N ASP A 78 -7.93 15.97 20.44
CA ASP A 78 -6.76 16.49 21.15
C ASP A 78 -5.90 15.38 21.78
N LYS A 79 -6.32 14.12 21.64
CA LYS A 79 -5.68 12.94 22.24
C LYS A 79 -5.34 11.88 21.20
N LEU A 80 -4.15 11.30 21.35
CA LEU A 80 -3.76 10.07 20.64
C LEU A 80 -4.41 8.84 21.29
N PRO A 81 -4.70 7.78 20.51
CA PRO A 81 -5.16 6.51 21.06
C PRO A 81 -3.99 5.81 21.75
N LEU A 82 -3.98 5.81 23.08
CA LEU A 82 -2.92 5.19 23.88
C LEU A 82 -3.40 3.87 24.51
N ASP A 83 -2.54 2.85 24.45
CA ASP A 83 -2.60 1.66 25.28
C ASP A 83 -1.38 1.69 26.23
N GLY A 84 -1.64 2.03 27.49
CA GLY A 84 -0.62 2.39 28.45
C GLY A 84 0.19 3.62 28.01
N SER A 85 1.50 3.46 27.81
CA SER A 85 2.41 4.51 27.36
C SER A 85 2.70 4.48 25.86
N SER A 86 2.07 3.57 25.10
CA SER A 86 2.31 3.38 23.67
C SER A 86 1.09 3.74 22.83
N ILE A 87 1.29 4.19 21.61
CA ILE A 87 0.20 4.43 20.65
C ILE A 87 -0.40 3.08 20.25
N ASP A 88 -1.71 2.95 20.41
CA ASP A 88 -2.45 1.83 19.85
C ASP A 88 -2.68 2.05 18.35
N TYR A 89 -1.78 1.49 17.54
CA TYR A 89 -1.87 1.59 16.08
C TYR A 89 -3.16 0.96 15.50
N ARG A 90 -3.89 0.14 16.27
CA ARG A 90 -5.18 -0.39 15.82
C ARG A 90 -6.24 0.70 15.71
N LEU A 91 -6.14 1.75 16.52
CA LEU A 91 -7.09 2.87 16.56
C LEU A 91 -6.52 4.14 15.92
N MET A 92 -5.25 4.12 15.50
CA MET A 92 -4.59 5.28 14.90
C MET A 92 -5.02 5.49 13.45
N ALA A 93 -5.08 6.77 13.04
CA ALA A 93 -5.33 7.14 11.66
C ALA A 93 -4.25 6.58 10.73
N TYR A 94 -4.65 6.26 9.50
CA TYR A 94 -3.73 5.93 8.41
C TYR A 94 -4.01 6.79 7.19
N VAL A 95 -2.99 6.99 6.37
CA VAL A 95 -3.08 7.70 5.11
C VAL A 95 -2.52 6.82 4.00
N GLY A 96 -3.13 6.89 2.81
CA GLY A 96 -2.72 6.08 1.67
C GLY A 96 -3.47 6.45 0.40
N ASN A 97 -2.94 5.99 -0.73
CA ASN A 97 -3.47 6.29 -2.07
C ASN A 97 -3.74 5.01 -2.91
N GLY A 98 -3.76 3.83 -2.26
CA GLY A 98 -3.91 2.53 -2.92
C GLY A 98 -2.60 1.94 -3.47
N HIS A 99 -1.51 2.71 -3.47
CA HIS A 99 -0.19 2.23 -3.86
C HIS A 99 0.84 2.31 -2.71
N VAL A 100 0.84 3.39 -1.94
CA VAL A 100 1.60 3.53 -0.69
C VAL A 100 0.67 3.94 0.46
N ALA A 101 0.96 3.44 1.65
CA ALA A 101 0.22 3.81 2.86
C ALA A 101 1.06 3.65 4.12
N THR A 102 0.70 4.40 5.15
CA THR A 102 1.29 4.28 6.50
C THR A 102 0.23 4.53 7.56
N VAL A 103 0.39 3.87 8.71
CA VAL A 103 -0.30 4.28 9.94
C VAL A 103 0.50 5.43 10.55
N ILE A 104 -0.17 6.52 10.89
CA ILE A 104 0.51 7.73 11.39
C ILE A 104 1.31 7.39 12.65
N PHE A 105 2.57 7.83 12.69
CA PHE A 105 3.57 7.57 13.75
C PHE A 105 4.02 6.10 13.88
N SER A 106 3.57 5.20 13.02
CA SER A 106 4.13 3.84 12.99
C SER A 106 5.54 3.82 12.39
N ASP A 107 6.27 2.75 12.69
CA ASP A 107 7.60 2.47 12.17
C ASP A 107 7.59 1.87 10.76
N PHE A 108 6.42 1.72 10.13
CA PHE A 108 6.29 1.09 8.81
C PHE A 108 5.52 1.90 7.77
N ILE A 109 5.94 1.71 6.52
CA ILE A 109 5.23 2.03 5.30
C ILE A 109 4.94 0.70 4.60
N TYR A 110 3.81 0.65 3.91
CA TYR A 110 3.48 -0.45 3.02
C TYR A 110 3.31 0.07 1.59
N MET A 111 3.71 -0.76 0.65
CA MET A 111 3.61 -0.50 -0.78
C MET A 111 2.91 -1.68 -1.47
N ASN A 112 2.06 -1.38 -2.43
CA ASN A 112 1.35 -2.39 -3.19
C ASN A 112 2.34 -3.26 -3.98
N GLY A 113 2.08 -4.57 -4.03
CA GLY A 113 2.87 -5.54 -4.77
C GLY A 113 4.20 -5.95 -4.11
N LEU A 114 4.52 -5.44 -2.92
CA LEU A 114 5.72 -5.86 -2.17
C LEU A 114 5.36 -6.82 -1.03
N TYR A 115 5.76 -8.08 -1.20
CA TYR A 115 5.52 -9.17 -0.24
C TYR A 115 6.82 -9.90 0.09
N ASN A 116 6.87 -10.47 1.28
CA ASN A 116 7.98 -11.25 1.81
C ASN A 116 7.44 -12.50 2.53
N GLY A 117 8.23 -13.57 2.56
CA GLY A 117 7.85 -14.87 3.12
C GLY A 117 7.29 -15.83 2.07
N ALA A 118 7.47 -17.13 2.28
CA ALA A 118 6.95 -18.17 1.38
C ALA A 118 5.73 -18.90 1.95
N ASN A 119 4.89 -19.44 1.06
CA ASN A 119 3.73 -20.26 1.44
C ASN A 119 2.83 -19.54 2.47
N GLY A 120 2.50 -20.23 3.57
CA GLY A 120 1.68 -19.69 4.66
C GLY A 120 2.35 -18.57 5.46
N THR A 121 3.65 -18.28 5.27
CA THR A 121 4.32 -17.16 5.92
C THR A 121 4.37 -15.88 5.08
N SER A 122 3.88 -15.92 3.83
CA SER A 122 3.83 -14.75 2.96
C SER A 122 2.97 -13.64 3.56
N HIS A 123 3.49 -12.43 3.56
CA HIS A 123 2.82 -11.23 4.04
C HIS A 123 3.40 -9.99 3.36
N ARG A 124 2.71 -8.86 3.51
CA ARG A 124 3.14 -7.59 2.93
C ARG A 124 4.43 -7.11 3.60
N ALA A 125 5.44 -6.80 2.80
CA ALA A 125 6.76 -6.48 3.31
C ALA A 125 6.77 -5.10 4.00
N ARG A 126 7.29 -5.03 5.24
CA ARG A 126 7.39 -3.81 6.03
C ARG A 126 8.56 -2.94 5.55
N ILE A 127 8.25 -1.76 5.05
CA ILE A 127 9.25 -0.74 4.69
C ILE A 127 9.45 0.18 5.89
N PRO A 128 10.68 0.56 6.29
CA PRO A 128 10.90 1.47 7.41
C PRO A 128 10.26 2.84 7.14
N SER A 129 9.56 3.38 8.14
CA SER A 129 8.88 4.67 8.03
C SER A 129 9.83 5.85 8.16
N THR A 130 9.69 6.81 7.26
CA THR A 130 10.33 8.14 7.31
C THR A 130 9.49 9.15 8.11
N HIS A 131 8.31 8.74 8.59
CA HIS A 131 7.35 9.59 9.31
C HIS A 131 7.14 9.13 10.77
N ASN A 132 8.01 8.27 11.29
CA ASN A 132 8.03 7.86 12.70
C ASN A 132 8.80 8.87 13.56
N TRP A 133 8.16 9.98 13.90
CA TRP A 133 8.74 11.02 14.75
C TRP A 133 7.67 11.96 15.30
N GLN A 134 7.96 12.59 16.44
CA GLN A 134 7.00 13.44 17.16
C GLN A 134 7.65 14.74 17.64
N PHE A 135 6.87 15.83 17.68
CA PHE A 135 7.31 17.08 18.30
C PHE A 135 7.33 16.94 19.82
N LYS A 136 8.33 17.54 20.47
CA LYS A 136 8.45 17.61 21.93
C LYS A 136 8.35 19.07 22.39
N LEU A 137 7.24 19.71 22.03
CA LEU A 137 6.96 21.08 22.43
C LEU A 137 6.30 21.09 23.81
N GLU A 138 6.87 21.86 24.73
CA GLU A 138 6.34 22.01 26.10
C GLU A 138 5.30 23.13 26.18
N SER A 139 4.46 23.08 27.23
CA SER A 139 3.49 24.14 27.57
C SER A 139 2.55 24.50 26.42
N LEU A 140 1.94 23.48 25.79
CA LEU A 140 1.00 23.67 24.71
C LEU A 140 -0.24 24.44 25.18
N SER A 141 -0.58 25.51 24.47
CA SER A 141 -1.85 26.23 24.60
C SER A 141 -2.94 25.57 23.75
N SER A 142 -2.56 24.87 22.68
CA SER A 142 -3.49 24.10 21.83
C SER A 142 -2.79 22.89 21.21
N LEU A 143 -3.52 21.78 21.14
CA LEU A 143 -3.15 20.56 20.44
C LEU A 143 -4.36 20.01 19.70
N LEU A 144 -4.21 19.78 18.40
CA LEU A 144 -5.27 19.22 17.58
C LEU A 144 -4.72 18.26 16.53
N TYR A 145 -5.17 17.02 16.60
CA TYR A 145 -5.04 16.04 15.54
C TYR A 145 -6.31 16.04 14.70
N SER A 146 -6.19 15.86 13.38
CA SER A 146 -7.33 15.84 12.48
C SER A 146 -7.06 14.91 11.29
N LEU A 147 -8.06 14.14 10.89
CA LEU A 147 -8.06 13.37 9.64
C LEU A 147 -9.14 13.93 8.73
N ASP A 148 -8.74 14.50 7.60
CA ASP A 148 -9.66 14.88 6.53
C ASP A 148 -9.83 13.71 5.56
N VAL A 149 -10.97 13.03 5.66
CA VAL A 149 -11.24 11.83 4.83
C VAL A 149 -11.59 12.17 3.40
N ALA A 150 -11.93 13.43 3.08
CA ALA A 150 -12.19 13.83 1.69
C ALA A 150 -10.90 13.84 0.86
N PHE A 151 -9.78 14.23 1.49
CA PHE A 151 -8.49 14.37 0.83
C PHE A 151 -7.45 13.34 1.30
N GLY A 152 -7.76 12.54 2.33
CA GLY A 152 -6.82 11.57 2.89
C GLY A 152 -5.62 12.23 3.57
N VAL A 153 -5.84 13.36 4.25
CA VAL A 153 -4.78 14.16 4.88
C VAL A 153 -4.91 14.10 6.39
N PHE A 154 -3.86 13.60 7.05
CA PHE A 154 -3.71 13.75 8.49
C PHE A 154 -3.04 15.08 8.80
N THR A 155 -3.56 15.82 9.77
CA THR A 155 -3.03 17.10 10.22
C THR A 155 -2.80 17.08 11.73
N GLU A 156 -1.65 17.53 12.18
CA GLU A 156 -1.34 17.81 13.58
C GLU A 156 -1.04 19.32 13.70
N LYS A 157 -1.74 19.98 14.61
CA LYS A 157 -1.53 21.39 14.96
C LYS A 157 -1.12 21.48 16.42
N LEU A 158 0.03 22.08 16.67
CA LEU A 158 0.53 22.37 18.02
C LEU A 158 0.74 23.87 18.15
N GLU A 159 0.37 24.44 19.29
CA GLU A 159 0.57 25.86 19.58
C GLU A 159 1.01 26.05 21.02
N ASN A 160 1.92 26.98 21.26
CA ASN A 160 2.19 27.58 22.55
C ASN A 160 2.33 29.10 22.37
N ASP A 161 2.74 29.82 23.41
CA ASP A 161 2.85 31.29 23.37
C ASP A 161 3.85 31.83 22.34
N GLN A 162 4.78 30.99 21.86
CA GLN A 162 5.86 31.39 20.96
C GLN A 162 5.65 30.98 19.51
N VAL A 163 5.07 29.80 19.28
CA VAL A 163 5.07 29.15 17.98
C VAL A 163 3.79 28.36 17.72
N ARG A 164 3.35 28.38 16.46
CA ARG A 164 2.35 27.47 15.89
C ARG A 164 3.04 26.55 14.90
N ILE A 165 2.78 25.25 15.03
CA ILE A 165 3.26 24.20 14.14
C ILE A 165 2.04 23.55 13.48
N GLU A 166 2.09 23.40 12.17
CA GLU A 166 1.12 22.61 11.41
C GLU A 166 1.86 21.57 10.58
N ARG A 167 1.66 20.29 10.89
CA ARG A 167 2.18 19.16 10.13
C ARG A 167 1.03 18.49 9.39
N ARG A 168 1.19 18.27 8.08
CA ARG A 168 0.28 17.48 7.25
C ARG A 168 1.01 16.27 6.69
N ILE A 169 0.41 15.09 6.79
CA ILE A 169 0.95 13.83 6.28
C ILE A 169 -0.08 13.22 5.33
N PHE A 170 0.34 12.85 4.13
CA PHE A 170 -0.54 12.24 3.13
C PHE A 170 0.25 11.50 2.04
N ALA A 171 -0.41 10.56 1.38
CA ALA A 171 0.09 9.93 0.16
C ALA A 171 -0.46 10.69 -1.06
N SER A 172 0.40 11.02 -2.02
CA SER A 172 0.01 11.81 -3.19
C SER A 172 -0.93 11.00 -4.09
N GLN A 173 -2.03 11.60 -4.54
CA GLN A 173 -2.94 10.96 -5.50
C GLN A 173 -2.45 11.10 -6.95
N GLU A 174 -1.52 12.02 -7.22
CA GLU A 174 -0.97 12.27 -8.56
C GLU A 174 0.33 11.48 -8.78
N TYR A 175 1.19 11.45 -7.75
CA TYR A 175 2.43 10.68 -7.74
C TYR A 175 2.24 9.51 -6.77
N ILE A 176 1.70 8.40 -7.27
CA ILE A 176 1.23 7.30 -6.41
C ILE A 176 2.34 6.65 -5.57
N GLU A 177 3.59 6.81 -5.97
CA GLU A 177 4.78 6.35 -5.21
C GLU A 177 5.20 7.27 -4.06
N LEU A 178 4.58 8.45 -3.92
CA LEU A 178 5.05 9.49 -3.01
C LEU A 178 4.21 9.54 -1.73
N LEU A 179 4.87 9.22 -0.61
CA LEU A 179 4.42 9.60 0.72
C LEU A 179 5.11 10.89 1.15
N LEU A 180 4.39 11.82 1.78
CA LEU A 180 4.98 13.10 2.15
C LEU A 180 4.47 13.67 3.47
N ALA A 181 5.32 14.48 4.09
CA ALA A 181 4.97 15.36 5.19
C ALA A 181 5.35 16.81 4.90
N HIS A 182 4.40 17.71 5.16
CA HIS A 182 4.55 19.15 5.03
C HIS A 182 4.42 19.79 6.41
N VAL A 183 5.47 20.46 6.87
CA VAL A 183 5.54 21.08 8.20
C VAL A 183 5.71 22.57 8.04
N VAL A 184 4.82 23.34 8.65
CA VAL A 184 4.91 24.81 8.71
C VAL A 184 5.10 25.21 10.17
N ILE A 185 6.17 25.95 10.43
CA ILE A 185 6.47 26.51 11.75
C ILE A 185 6.32 28.02 11.66
N THR A 186 5.40 28.59 12.43
CA THR A 186 5.05 30.02 12.41
C THR A 186 5.27 30.65 13.77
N ARG A 187 6.03 31.75 13.81
CA ARG A 187 6.28 32.55 15.01
C ARG A 187 5.01 33.33 15.40
N LEU A 188 4.67 33.30 16.68
CA LEU A 188 3.56 34.08 17.26
C LEU A 188 4.03 35.30 18.06
N THR A 189 5.32 35.35 18.42
CA THR A 189 5.95 36.47 19.14
C THR A 189 6.53 37.53 18.20
N SER A 190 6.82 38.71 18.74
CA SER A 190 7.63 39.71 18.03
C SER A 190 9.02 39.15 17.68
N LYS A 191 9.57 39.58 16.53
CA LYS A 191 10.91 39.17 16.07
C LYS A 191 11.98 39.54 17.10
N GLY A 192 12.98 38.67 17.32
CA GLY A 192 14.09 39.00 18.22
C GLY A 192 14.91 37.83 18.75
N HIS A 193 14.32 36.63 18.86
CA HIS A 193 15.04 35.44 19.35
C HIS A 193 14.76 34.21 18.46
N PRO A 194 15.76 33.37 18.15
CA PRO A 194 15.53 32.10 17.45
C PRO A 194 14.56 31.20 18.22
N ILE A 195 13.72 30.46 17.50
CA ILE A 195 12.83 29.45 18.07
C ILE A 195 13.38 28.08 17.70
N ILE A 196 13.49 27.20 18.71
CA ILE A 196 13.91 25.82 18.57
C ILE A 196 12.68 24.95 18.87
N VAL A 197 12.35 24.06 17.94
CA VAL A 197 11.25 23.11 18.09
C VAL A 197 11.85 21.71 18.21
N PRO A 198 11.92 21.14 19.41
CA PRO A 198 12.50 19.82 19.63
C PRO A 198 11.67 18.72 18.96
N VAL A 199 12.36 17.69 18.46
CA VAL A 199 11.74 16.49 17.87
C VAL A 199 12.39 15.23 18.40
N GLU A 200 11.59 14.19 18.57
CA GLU A 200 12.04 12.83 18.78
C GLU A 200 11.90 12.08 17.45
N VAL A 201 13.04 11.71 16.86
CA VAL A 201 13.11 11.00 15.58
C VAL A 201 13.39 9.52 15.84
N ASN A 202 12.47 8.65 15.41
CA ASN A 202 12.61 7.20 15.49
C ASN A 202 12.85 6.61 14.09
N GLU A 203 13.80 7.19 13.36
CA GLU A 203 14.16 6.74 12.01
C GLU A 203 14.83 5.37 12.08
N GLN A 204 14.33 4.43 11.28
CA GLN A 204 14.91 3.12 11.10
C GLN A 204 15.36 2.95 9.65
N THR A 205 16.52 2.31 9.45
CA THR A 205 17.03 1.97 8.12
C THR A 205 17.04 0.46 7.87
N THR A 206 16.64 -0.32 8.86
CA THR A 206 16.58 -1.78 8.81
C THR A 206 15.14 -2.26 8.70
N SER A 207 14.95 -3.41 8.07
CA SER A 207 13.65 -4.08 8.00
C SER A 207 13.81 -5.57 8.24
N ILE A 208 12.81 -6.15 8.88
CA ILE A 208 12.68 -7.60 9.03
C ILE A 208 12.44 -8.29 7.68
N ASP A 209 11.84 -7.59 6.70
CA ASP A 209 11.42 -8.17 5.42
C ASP A 209 12.36 -7.88 4.26
N PHE A 210 13.34 -6.98 4.47
CA PHE A 210 14.27 -6.56 3.43
C PHE A 210 15.73 -6.63 3.89
N ASP A 211 16.64 -6.89 2.95
CA ASP A 211 18.09 -6.71 3.11
C ASP A 211 18.52 -5.27 2.74
N LEU A 212 18.00 -4.29 3.48
CA LEU A 212 18.21 -2.87 3.19
C LEU A 212 19.61 -2.39 3.55
N GLN A 213 20.10 -1.48 2.72
CA GLN A 213 21.34 -0.74 2.92
C GLN A 213 21.18 0.72 2.48
N VAL A 214 21.85 1.62 3.19
CA VAL A 214 21.99 3.01 2.77
C VAL A 214 22.94 3.03 1.57
N SER A 215 22.39 3.20 0.38
CA SER A 215 23.12 3.11 -0.89
C SER A 215 23.80 4.42 -1.26
N SER A 216 23.21 5.54 -0.84
CA SER A 216 23.85 6.86 -0.86
C SER A 216 23.24 7.76 0.21
N ARG A 217 24.04 8.71 0.71
CA ARG A 217 23.58 9.76 1.62
C ARG A 217 24.32 11.04 1.28
N ASP A 218 23.57 12.11 1.10
CA ASP A 218 24.08 13.49 1.04
C ASP A 218 23.40 14.33 2.13
N ASP A 219 23.76 15.62 2.22
CA ASP A 219 23.25 16.53 3.25
C ASP A 219 21.73 16.74 3.17
N LYS A 220 21.09 16.40 2.05
CA LYS A 220 19.68 16.66 1.75
C LYS A 220 18.86 15.40 1.51
N HIS A 221 19.49 14.27 1.20
CA HIS A 221 18.78 13.06 0.79
C HIS A 221 19.50 11.78 1.18
N VAL A 222 18.70 10.73 1.36
CA VAL A 222 19.14 9.36 1.63
C VAL A 222 18.50 8.45 0.61
N LEU A 223 19.29 7.58 -0.02
CA LEU A 223 18.80 6.46 -0.81
C LEU A 223 18.94 5.18 0.00
N LEU A 224 17.80 4.62 0.40
CA LEU A 224 17.72 3.28 0.96
C LEU A 224 17.37 2.31 -0.16
N SER A 225 18.13 1.23 -0.32
CA SER A 225 17.76 0.19 -1.28
C SER A 225 18.09 -1.21 -0.77
N GLY A 226 17.38 -2.19 -1.32
CA GLY A 226 17.58 -3.60 -1.00
C GLY A 226 16.56 -4.46 -1.74
N THR A 227 16.44 -5.69 -1.30
CA THR A 227 15.49 -6.68 -1.80
C THR A 227 14.72 -7.32 -0.67
N THR A 228 13.57 -7.91 -0.95
CA THR A 228 12.88 -8.76 0.02
C THR A 228 13.80 -9.91 0.44
N ARG A 229 13.61 -10.47 1.63
CA ARG A 229 14.45 -11.58 2.11
C ARG A 229 14.08 -12.90 1.46
N GLU A 230 12.80 -13.09 1.20
CA GLU A 230 12.24 -14.31 0.66
C GLU A 230 11.29 -13.99 -0.51
N VAL A 231 11.10 -14.96 -1.40
CA VAL A 231 10.09 -14.91 -2.48
C VAL A 231 8.85 -15.66 -2.04
N GLU A 232 7.68 -15.29 -2.55
CA GLU A 232 6.42 -15.95 -2.14
C GLU A 232 6.33 -17.39 -2.64
N ASN A 233 6.77 -17.62 -3.87
CA ASN A 233 6.77 -18.94 -4.50
C ASN A 233 7.88 -19.04 -5.57
N ASN A 234 8.83 -19.95 -5.38
CA ASN A 234 9.99 -20.10 -6.28
C ASN A 234 9.63 -20.54 -7.72
N LEU A 235 8.44 -21.09 -7.95
CA LEU A 235 8.00 -21.52 -9.28
C LEU A 235 7.46 -20.35 -10.11
N PHE A 236 6.77 -19.41 -9.47
CA PHE A 236 6.11 -18.27 -10.14
C PHE A 236 6.85 -16.95 -9.96
N GLN A 237 7.76 -16.87 -9.00
CA GLN A 237 8.59 -15.70 -8.72
C GLN A 237 10.07 -16.08 -8.77
N SER A 238 10.74 -15.74 -9.85
CA SER A 238 12.15 -16.08 -10.06
C SER A 238 13.13 -15.22 -9.26
N ASN A 239 12.71 -14.04 -8.78
CA ASN A 239 13.59 -13.06 -8.12
C ASN A 239 12.93 -12.41 -6.91
N ARG A 240 13.73 -12.08 -5.90
CA ARG A 240 13.35 -11.21 -4.77
C ARG A 240 13.00 -9.82 -5.28
N LEU A 241 12.01 -9.18 -4.66
CA LEU A 241 11.51 -7.88 -5.12
C LEU A 241 12.46 -6.80 -4.63
N SER A 242 12.82 -5.85 -5.50
CA SER A 242 13.71 -4.74 -5.12
C SER A 242 12.91 -3.54 -4.62
N LEU A 243 13.43 -2.86 -3.59
CA LEU A 243 12.94 -1.58 -3.09
C LEU A 243 14.01 -0.50 -3.24
N PHE A 244 13.58 0.68 -3.68
CA PHE A 244 14.35 1.92 -3.65
C PHE A 244 13.49 2.99 -2.98
N MET A 245 13.97 3.57 -1.87
CA MET A 245 13.32 4.68 -1.19
C MET A 245 14.31 5.84 -1.12
N TYR A 246 13.98 6.93 -1.80
CA TYR A 246 14.76 8.16 -1.76
C TYR A 246 14.03 9.15 -0.88
N TYR A 247 14.63 9.63 0.21
CA TYR A 247 13.93 10.50 1.14
C TYR A 247 14.79 11.64 1.69
N THR A 248 14.12 12.72 2.08
CA THR A 248 14.74 13.85 2.78
C THR A 248 14.86 13.51 4.26
N PRO A 249 16.08 13.38 4.82
CA PRO A 249 16.25 13.11 6.24
C PRO A 249 15.77 14.31 7.06
N LEU A 250 15.20 14.03 8.22
CA LEU A 250 14.74 15.07 9.13
C LEU A 250 15.90 15.61 9.96
N PRO A 251 15.81 16.86 10.46
CA PRO A 251 16.75 17.36 11.45
C PRO A 251 16.78 16.42 12.66
N SER A 252 17.98 16.04 13.11
CA SER A 252 18.14 14.98 14.10
C SER A 252 17.54 15.30 15.47
N ASN A 253 17.50 16.59 15.86
CA ASN A 253 17.09 16.99 17.22
C ASN A 253 16.03 18.11 17.24
N SER A 254 16.04 19.02 16.26
CA SER A 254 15.12 20.16 16.28
C SER A 254 14.94 20.82 14.92
N PHE A 255 13.76 21.38 14.70
CA PHE A 255 13.55 22.40 13.69
C PHE A 255 13.91 23.78 14.25
N GLN A 256 14.38 24.68 13.38
CA GLN A 256 14.86 26.00 13.79
C GLN A 256 14.24 27.10 12.95
N LEU A 257 13.75 28.14 13.63
CA LEU A 257 13.30 29.38 13.02
C LEU A 257 14.23 30.50 13.51
N SER A 258 14.92 31.16 12.59
CA SER A 258 15.83 32.26 12.92
C SER A 258 15.08 33.46 13.54
N ALA A 259 15.83 34.37 14.17
CA ALA A 259 15.24 35.53 14.85
C ALA A 259 14.43 36.45 13.92
N GLN A 260 14.76 36.48 12.63
CA GLN A 260 14.17 37.34 11.61
C GLN A 260 13.00 36.69 10.87
N GLU A 261 12.93 35.36 10.88
CA GLU A 261 11.89 34.59 10.19
C GLU A 261 10.57 34.61 10.96
N THR A 262 9.50 34.83 10.22
CA THR A 262 8.11 34.73 10.70
C THR A 262 7.53 33.34 10.51
N SER A 263 7.94 32.64 9.47
CA SER A 263 7.51 31.29 9.17
C SER A 263 8.57 30.56 8.36
N ARG A 264 8.60 29.23 8.49
CA ARG A 264 9.44 28.35 7.69
C ARG A 264 8.68 27.06 7.38
N THR A 265 8.82 26.61 6.14
CA THR A 265 8.23 25.36 5.66
C THR A 265 9.30 24.31 5.46
N TYR A 266 9.01 23.10 5.92
CA TYR A 266 9.82 21.91 5.69
C TYR A 266 8.99 20.87 4.94
N LEU A 267 9.63 20.23 3.96
CA LEU A 267 9.06 19.14 3.18
C LEU A 267 9.90 17.88 3.41
N SER A 268 9.24 16.81 3.83
CA SER A 268 9.80 15.47 3.85
C SER A 268 9.11 14.67 2.76
N LEU A 269 9.87 14.33 1.73
CA LEU A 269 9.42 13.53 0.60
C LEU A 269 9.96 12.12 0.74
N SER A 270 9.15 11.12 0.43
CA SER A 270 9.57 9.71 0.45
C SER A 270 9.00 8.97 -0.76
N PRO A 271 9.49 9.25 -1.98
CA PRO A 271 9.22 8.41 -3.15
C PRO A 271 9.75 6.99 -2.96
N LEU A 272 8.91 5.99 -3.26
CA LEU A 272 9.22 4.56 -3.21
C LEU A 272 9.09 3.93 -4.59
N SER A 273 10.07 3.15 -5.03
CA SER A 273 10.01 2.47 -6.33
C SER A 273 10.57 1.05 -6.30
N THR A 274 10.20 0.28 -7.32
CA THR A 274 10.61 -1.11 -7.53
C THR A 274 11.23 -1.26 -8.93
N ARG A 275 12.19 -2.17 -9.11
CA ARG A 275 12.85 -2.40 -10.42
C ARG A 275 11.92 -3.02 -11.46
N SER A 276 11.02 -3.87 -11.01
CA SER A 276 9.91 -4.38 -11.79
C SER A 276 8.73 -3.46 -11.53
N GLU A 277 8.28 -2.75 -12.55
CA GLU A 277 6.92 -2.17 -12.57
C GLU A 277 5.95 -3.23 -12.01
N PRO A 278 5.15 -2.94 -10.98
CA PRO A 278 4.03 -3.81 -10.69
C PRO A 278 3.10 -3.68 -11.90
N LYS A 279 3.14 -4.66 -12.81
CA LYS A 279 2.36 -4.68 -14.04
C LYS A 279 0.84 -4.79 -13.82
N GLN A 280 0.36 -4.67 -12.58
CA GLN A 280 -1.06 -4.62 -12.28
C GLN A 280 -1.32 -4.11 -10.86
N PHE A 281 -2.53 -3.61 -10.63
CA PHE A 281 -3.07 -3.41 -9.30
C PHE A 281 -3.13 -4.77 -8.60
N TYR A 282 -2.33 -4.96 -7.55
CA TYR A 282 -2.34 -6.21 -6.78
C TYR A 282 -3.13 -6.03 -5.48
N ARG A 283 -3.89 -7.08 -5.15
CA ARG A 283 -4.38 -7.46 -3.81
C ARG A 283 -4.80 -6.30 -2.89
N VAL A 284 -6.12 -6.06 -2.79
CA VAL A 284 -6.69 -5.30 -1.66
C VAL A 284 -7.10 -6.28 -0.58
N SER A 285 -6.47 -6.19 0.59
CA SER A 285 -6.94 -6.92 1.76
C SER A 285 -8.19 -6.26 2.33
N PRO A 286 -9.05 -7.01 3.05
CA PRO A 286 -10.18 -6.45 3.79
C PRO A 286 -9.76 -5.33 4.75
N SER A 287 -8.51 -5.37 5.21
CA SER A 287 -7.88 -4.49 6.20
C SER A 287 -7.21 -3.23 5.63
N SER A 288 -7.38 -2.92 4.34
CA SER A 288 -6.71 -1.80 3.65
C SER A 288 -5.19 -1.99 3.47
N LEU A 289 -4.58 -1.05 2.72
CA LEU A 289 -3.17 -1.11 2.33
C LEU A 289 -2.20 -0.91 3.51
N SER A 290 -2.63 -0.20 4.55
CA SER A 290 -1.82 0.28 5.67
C SER A 290 -1.50 -0.80 6.71
N ARG A 291 -1.91 -2.06 6.48
CA ARG A 291 -1.78 -3.17 7.43
C ARG A 291 -1.38 -4.46 6.74
N GLY A 292 -0.88 -5.43 7.51
CA GLY A 292 -0.56 -6.78 7.00
C GLY A 292 0.88 -7.25 7.11
N GLY A 293 1.73 -6.61 7.93
CA GLY A 293 3.17 -6.89 8.00
C GLY A 293 3.63 -8.00 8.94
N ARG A 294 2.74 -8.72 9.63
CA ARG A 294 3.07 -9.96 10.36
C ARG A 294 2.00 -11.02 10.12
N LEU A 295 2.38 -12.28 10.28
CA LEU A 295 1.45 -13.40 10.23
C LEU A 295 0.31 -13.21 11.22
N SER A 296 -0.92 -13.33 10.72
CA SER A 296 -2.16 -13.13 11.49
C SER A 296 -2.48 -11.67 11.89
N GLU A 297 -1.64 -10.69 11.53
CA GLU A 297 -2.03 -9.28 11.52
C GLU A 297 -2.73 -9.00 10.19
N ASP A 298 -4.03 -8.69 10.24
CA ASP A 298 -4.78 -8.11 9.12
C ASP A 298 -4.64 -8.87 7.79
N TYR A 299 -4.69 -10.20 7.88
CA TYR A 299 -4.65 -11.15 6.76
C TYR A 299 -3.36 -11.12 5.91
N GLY A 300 -2.24 -10.65 6.47
CA GLY A 300 -0.97 -10.56 5.76
C GLY A 300 -1.00 -9.58 4.58
N GLY A 301 -2.04 -8.76 4.47
CA GLY A 301 -2.25 -7.85 3.34
C GLY A 301 -2.71 -8.54 2.05
N HIS A 302 -3.04 -9.84 2.08
CA HIS A 302 -3.49 -10.60 0.91
C HIS A 302 -4.95 -10.32 0.52
N SER A 303 -5.28 -10.58 -0.75
CA SER A 303 -6.66 -10.57 -1.23
C SER A 303 -7.35 -11.87 -0.85
N PHE A 304 -8.58 -11.75 -0.37
CA PHE A 304 -9.46 -12.89 -0.07
C PHE A 304 -10.77 -12.71 -0.83
N TRP A 305 -11.67 -13.67 -0.69
CA TRP A 305 -13.03 -13.60 -1.17
C TRP A 305 -13.83 -12.33 -0.83
N ASP A 306 -13.45 -11.60 0.21
CA ASP A 306 -14.01 -10.31 0.57
C ASP A 306 -13.92 -9.30 -0.58
N THR A 307 -12.84 -9.39 -1.37
CA THR A 307 -12.62 -8.54 -2.55
C THR A 307 -13.77 -8.71 -3.54
N GLU A 308 -14.10 -9.94 -3.93
CA GLU A 308 -15.15 -10.20 -4.91
C GLU A 308 -16.58 -10.15 -4.32
N THR A 309 -16.73 -10.44 -3.02
CA THR A 309 -18.05 -10.53 -2.37
C THR A 309 -18.53 -9.19 -1.85
N TRP A 310 -17.67 -8.44 -1.16
CA TRP A 310 -18.07 -7.22 -0.43
C TRP A 310 -17.61 -5.94 -1.11
N MET A 311 -16.39 -5.95 -1.68
CA MET A 311 -15.79 -4.74 -2.23
C MET A 311 -16.17 -4.54 -3.70
N TYR A 312 -16.09 -5.59 -4.50
CA TYR A 312 -16.30 -5.55 -5.94
C TYR A 312 -17.66 -5.00 -6.37
N PRO A 313 -18.81 -5.33 -5.74
CA PRO A 313 -20.11 -4.81 -6.20
C PRO A 313 -20.20 -3.28 -6.22
N LEU A 314 -19.67 -2.62 -5.18
CA LEU A 314 -19.64 -1.15 -5.11
C LEU A 314 -18.62 -0.56 -6.10
N ILE A 315 -17.45 -1.19 -6.23
CA ILE A 315 -16.42 -0.74 -7.17
C ILE A 315 -16.91 -0.90 -8.62
N LEU A 316 -17.64 -1.97 -8.94
CA LEU A 316 -18.24 -2.17 -10.25
C LEU A 316 -19.27 -1.07 -10.57
N LEU A 317 -20.10 -0.71 -9.59
CA LEU A 317 -21.14 0.31 -9.76
C LEU A 317 -20.56 1.71 -10.05
N PHE A 318 -19.49 2.09 -9.35
CA PHE A 318 -18.95 3.46 -9.42
C PHE A 318 -17.66 3.59 -10.26
N TYR A 319 -16.88 2.52 -10.39
CA TYR A 319 -15.53 2.51 -10.98
C TYR A 319 -15.29 1.25 -11.84
N PRO A 320 -16.03 1.06 -12.96
CA PRO A 320 -15.99 -0.17 -13.75
C PRO A 320 -14.60 -0.51 -14.32
N THR A 321 -13.78 0.49 -14.64
CA THR A 321 -12.39 0.26 -15.07
C THR A 321 -11.56 -0.38 -13.96
N LEU A 322 -11.68 0.11 -12.73
CA LEU A 322 -10.99 -0.46 -11.56
C LEU A 322 -11.54 -1.85 -11.23
N ALA A 323 -12.84 -2.06 -11.35
CA ALA A 323 -13.48 -3.36 -11.17
C ALA A 323 -12.90 -4.42 -12.13
N ARG A 324 -12.65 -4.05 -13.39
CA ARG A 324 -12.00 -4.94 -14.36
C ARG A 324 -10.57 -5.30 -13.94
N GLU A 325 -9.80 -4.34 -13.42
CA GLU A 325 -8.44 -4.60 -12.93
C GLU A 325 -8.45 -5.56 -11.72
N ILE A 326 -9.40 -5.41 -10.79
CA ILE A 326 -9.59 -6.33 -9.65
C ILE A 326 -9.82 -7.77 -10.14
N LEU A 327 -10.66 -7.99 -11.14
CA LEU A 327 -10.90 -9.33 -11.67
C LEU A 327 -9.71 -9.89 -12.46
N SER A 328 -8.98 -9.02 -13.15
CA SER A 328 -7.83 -9.41 -13.96
C SER A 328 -6.73 -10.05 -13.12
N TYR A 329 -6.62 -9.66 -11.84
CA TYR A 329 -5.72 -10.29 -10.87
C TYR A 329 -6.03 -11.79 -10.65
N ARG A 330 -7.30 -12.19 -10.48
CA ARG A 330 -7.68 -13.60 -10.31
C ARG A 330 -7.35 -14.41 -11.56
N ILE A 331 -7.56 -13.81 -12.74
CA ILE A 331 -7.22 -14.42 -14.03
C ILE A 331 -5.70 -14.60 -14.16
N ALA A 332 -4.91 -13.61 -13.72
CA ALA A 332 -3.45 -13.70 -13.77
C ALA A 332 -2.89 -14.83 -12.88
N LEU A 333 -3.56 -15.19 -11.80
CA LEU A 333 -3.18 -16.28 -10.90
C LEU A 333 -3.72 -17.66 -11.31
N ARG A 334 -4.47 -17.75 -12.40
CA ARG A 334 -5.14 -18.98 -12.84
C ARG A 334 -4.17 -20.15 -12.98
N ASP A 335 -3.05 -19.94 -13.65
CA ASP A 335 -2.11 -21.03 -13.96
C ASP A 335 -1.43 -21.56 -12.69
N ALA A 336 -1.14 -20.67 -11.73
CA ALA A 336 -0.67 -21.06 -10.40
C ALA A 336 -1.75 -21.84 -9.63
N ALA A 337 -3.01 -21.43 -9.74
CA ALA A 337 -4.10 -22.14 -9.10
C ALA A 337 -4.33 -23.54 -9.70
N MET A 338 -4.21 -23.70 -11.02
CA MET A 338 -4.27 -25.00 -11.69
C MET A 338 -3.09 -25.90 -11.30
N TYR A 339 -1.90 -25.32 -11.18
CA TYR A 339 -0.71 -26.04 -10.72
C TYR A 339 -0.92 -26.60 -9.31
N ASN A 340 -1.43 -25.78 -8.39
CA ASN A 340 -1.74 -26.20 -7.03
C ASN A 340 -2.80 -27.32 -7.01
N ALA A 341 -3.87 -27.21 -7.80
CA ALA A 341 -4.87 -28.28 -7.92
C ALA A 341 -4.26 -29.60 -8.37
N LYS A 342 -3.32 -29.55 -9.32
CA LYS A 342 -2.58 -30.73 -9.80
C LYS A 342 -1.71 -31.37 -8.72
N LEU A 343 -1.11 -30.59 -7.81
CA LEU A 343 -0.35 -31.12 -6.67
C LEU A 343 -1.22 -31.99 -5.75
N PHE A 344 -2.51 -31.67 -5.64
CA PHE A 344 -3.49 -32.46 -4.89
C PHE A 344 -4.16 -33.57 -5.71
N GLY A 345 -3.70 -33.80 -6.95
CA GLY A 345 -4.15 -34.91 -7.79
C GLY A 345 -5.49 -34.70 -8.49
N TYR A 346 -5.93 -33.45 -8.73
CA TYR A 346 -7.22 -33.19 -9.39
C TYR A 346 -7.18 -32.09 -10.45
N VAL A 347 -8.26 -32.03 -11.24
CA VAL A 347 -8.48 -31.02 -12.29
C VAL A 347 -9.41 -29.94 -11.74
N GLY A 348 -8.89 -28.71 -11.62
CA GLY A 348 -9.60 -27.59 -11.00
C GLY A 348 -8.67 -26.43 -10.67
N PHE A 349 -9.04 -25.61 -9.69
CA PHE A 349 -8.25 -24.48 -9.20
C PHE A 349 -8.01 -24.58 -7.69
N VAL A 350 -6.82 -24.21 -7.22
CA VAL A 350 -6.47 -24.03 -5.79
C VAL A 350 -5.63 -22.78 -5.61
N PHE A 351 -6.19 -21.73 -5.03
CA PHE A 351 -5.44 -20.48 -4.83
C PHE A 351 -4.48 -20.51 -3.62
N VAL A 352 -4.58 -21.49 -2.72
CA VAL A 352 -3.78 -21.56 -1.48
C VAL A 352 -3.08 -22.91 -1.36
N GLU A 353 -1.75 -22.91 -1.25
CA GLU A 353 -0.95 -24.13 -1.11
C GLU A 353 -0.98 -24.63 0.36
N ASN A 354 -1.42 -25.88 0.55
CA ASN A 354 -1.21 -26.70 1.75
C ASN A 354 -1.74 -26.16 3.10
N ALA A 355 -2.88 -25.46 3.10
CA ALA A 355 -3.55 -25.03 4.33
C ALA A 355 -4.90 -25.73 4.50
N THR A 356 -5.27 -26.10 5.73
CA THR A 356 -6.68 -26.25 6.08
C THR A 356 -7.31 -24.87 5.90
N ILE A 357 -8.18 -24.74 4.89
CA ILE A 357 -8.70 -23.44 4.49
C ILE A 357 -9.80 -23.01 5.45
N LYS A 358 -9.77 -21.73 5.83
CA LYS A 358 -10.87 -21.10 6.57
C LYS A 358 -11.96 -20.56 5.60
N GLN A 359 -11.59 -20.35 4.33
CA GLN A 359 -12.31 -19.50 3.37
C GLN A 359 -12.31 -20.10 1.95
N ALA A 360 -13.37 -19.84 1.18
CA ALA A 360 -13.69 -20.53 -0.06
C ALA A 360 -13.32 -19.75 -1.35
N ASP A 361 -12.05 -19.39 -1.52
CA ASP A 361 -11.61 -18.52 -2.63
C ASP A 361 -11.89 -19.09 -4.04
N VAL A 362 -11.92 -20.41 -4.21
CA VAL A 362 -12.20 -21.07 -5.51
C VAL A 362 -13.70 -21.21 -5.79
N VAL A 363 -14.53 -21.29 -4.74
CA VAL A 363 -15.99 -21.32 -4.91
C VAL A 363 -16.48 -20.03 -5.59
N LEU A 364 -15.74 -18.93 -5.38
CA LEU A 364 -15.98 -17.64 -6.02
C LEU A 364 -15.87 -17.64 -7.54
N LEU A 365 -15.07 -18.53 -8.12
CA LEU A 365 -14.94 -18.63 -9.57
C LEU A 365 -16.30 -18.93 -10.20
N GLY A 366 -17.10 -19.82 -9.62
CA GLY A 366 -18.45 -20.06 -10.12
C GLY A 366 -19.48 -19.03 -9.64
N PHE A 367 -19.44 -18.59 -8.37
CA PHE A 367 -20.29 -17.49 -7.89
C PHE A 367 -19.56 -16.66 -6.82
N PRO A 368 -19.44 -15.33 -6.96
CA PRO A 368 -20.21 -14.48 -7.87
C PRO A 368 -19.55 -14.23 -9.23
N LEU A 369 -18.34 -14.74 -9.49
CA LEU A 369 -17.60 -14.40 -10.72
C LEU A 369 -18.22 -15.01 -11.99
N MET A 370 -19.00 -16.09 -11.86
CA MET A 370 -19.67 -16.77 -12.99
C MET A 370 -18.67 -17.19 -14.09
N TRP A 371 -17.47 -17.60 -13.70
CA TRP A 371 -16.42 -18.03 -14.61
C TRP A 371 -16.85 -19.28 -15.39
N PRO A 372 -16.76 -19.27 -16.73
CA PRO A 372 -17.14 -20.42 -17.54
C PRO A 372 -16.28 -21.65 -17.21
N MET A 373 -16.92 -22.74 -16.75
CA MET A 373 -16.29 -24.03 -16.46
C MET A 373 -17.26 -25.18 -16.72
N SER A 374 -16.74 -26.39 -16.90
CA SER A 374 -17.60 -27.58 -17.01
C SER A 374 -18.23 -27.91 -15.65
N LYS A 375 -19.39 -28.57 -15.65
CA LYS A 375 -20.03 -29.04 -14.41
C LYS A 375 -19.12 -29.97 -13.60
N GLU A 376 -18.27 -30.73 -14.27
CA GLU A 376 -17.29 -31.61 -13.64
C GLU A 376 -16.22 -30.83 -12.88
N VAL A 377 -15.61 -29.82 -13.53
CA VAL A 377 -14.65 -28.93 -12.87
C VAL A 377 -15.31 -28.20 -11.69
N ARG A 378 -16.52 -27.67 -11.90
CA ARG A 378 -17.29 -27.01 -10.84
C ARG A 378 -17.53 -27.92 -9.63
N ARG A 379 -17.89 -29.18 -9.87
CA ARG A 379 -18.09 -30.17 -8.80
C ARG A 379 -16.78 -30.52 -8.09
N ASN A 380 -15.70 -30.72 -8.85
CA ASN A 380 -14.37 -31.04 -8.29
C ASN A 380 -13.83 -29.93 -7.39
N ASP A 381 -13.98 -28.68 -7.83
CA ASP A 381 -13.62 -27.49 -7.08
C ASP A 381 -14.39 -27.42 -5.74
N LEU A 382 -15.73 -27.56 -5.79
CA LEU A 382 -16.59 -27.54 -4.60
C LEU A 382 -16.24 -28.64 -3.60
N LEU A 383 -16.16 -29.89 -4.04
CA LEU A 383 -15.88 -31.03 -3.18
C LEU A 383 -14.49 -30.96 -2.57
N THR A 384 -13.51 -30.43 -3.30
CA THR A 384 -12.15 -30.33 -2.77
C THR A 384 -12.02 -29.22 -1.74
N TYR A 385 -12.60 -28.05 -2.02
CA TYR A 385 -12.61 -26.96 -1.05
C TYR A 385 -13.42 -27.31 0.20
N GLU A 386 -14.49 -28.10 0.07
CA GLU A 386 -15.24 -28.59 1.23
C GLU A 386 -14.36 -29.46 2.12
N ARG A 387 -13.60 -30.41 1.55
CA ARG A 387 -12.66 -31.26 2.32
C ARG A 387 -11.53 -30.48 2.97
N MET A 388 -11.08 -29.40 2.33
CA MET A 388 -10.02 -28.55 2.88
C MET A 388 -10.56 -27.60 3.95
N THR A 389 -11.87 -27.35 3.98
CA THR A 389 -12.52 -26.43 4.92
C THR A 389 -12.56 -27.05 6.31
N ARG A 390 -12.04 -26.33 7.30
CA ARG A 390 -12.09 -26.77 8.71
C ARG A 390 -13.54 -26.96 9.16
N ASP A 391 -13.80 -27.89 10.09
CA ASP A 391 -15.14 -28.13 10.64
C ASP A 391 -15.71 -26.94 11.43
N ASP A 392 -14.84 -26.05 11.93
CA ASP A 392 -15.19 -24.76 12.56
C ASP A 392 -15.19 -23.57 11.56
N GLY A 393 -15.15 -23.87 10.26
CA GLY A 393 -15.10 -22.88 9.17
C GLY A 393 -16.25 -21.88 9.22
N LEU A 394 -16.00 -20.63 8.81
CA LEU A 394 -16.96 -19.53 8.96
C LEU A 394 -18.32 -19.83 8.30
N VAL A 395 -19.43 -19.38 8.93
CA VAL A 395 -20.82 -19.37 8.41
C VAL A 395 -20.88 -19.19 6.89
N MET A 396 -20.19 -18.16 6.42
CA MET A 396 -20.28 -17.69 5.05
C MET A 396 -19.62 -18.66 4.05
N THR A 397 -18.65 -19.46 4.48
CA THR A 397 -18.01 -20.49 3.65
C THR A 397 -19.05 -21.53 3.23
N TYR A 398 -19.79 -22.10 4.19
CA TYR A 398 -20.84 -23.07 3.90
C TYR A 398 -22.01 -22.47 3.09
N SER A 399 -22.31 -21.19 3.28
CA SER A 399 -23.29 -20.48 2.42
C SER A 399 -22.85 -20.43 0.96
N MET A 400 -21.56 -20.16 0.67
CA MET A 400 -21.05 -20.16 -0.71
C MET A 400 -21.03 -21.56 -1.32
N HIS A 401 -20.66 -22.59 -0.55
CA HIS A 401 -20.77 -23.97 -1.02
C HIS A 401 -22.22 -24.36 -1.31
N THR A 402 -23.18 -23.94 -0.47
CA THR A 402 -24.61 -24.15 -0.71
C THR A 402 -25.04 -23.61 -2.07
N VAL A 403 -24.68 -22.36 -2.39
CA VAL A 403 -24.99 -21.74 -3.68
C VAL A 403 -24.38 -22.55 -4.83
N GLY A 404 -23.12 -22.98 -4.70
CA GLY A 404 -22.45 -23.80 -5.71
C GLY A 404 -23.12 -25.16 -5.95
N HIS A 405 -23.56 -25.85 -4.90
CA HIS A 405 -24.27 -27.13 -5.05
C HIS A 405 -25.69 -26.96 -5.60
N LEU A 406 -26.38 -25.86 -5.28
CA LEU A 406 -27.66 -25.51 -5.92
C LEU A 406 -27.52 -25.30 -7.43
N GLU A 407 -26.44 -24.64 -7.87
CA GLU A 407 -26.12 -24.45 -9.29
C GLU A 407 -25.93 -25.80 -10.02
N LEU A 408 -25.34 -26.79 -9.34
CA LEU A 408 -25.18 -28.15 -9.85
C LEU A 408 -26.43 -29.03 -9.73
N LYS A 409 -27.48 -28.54 -9.05
CA LYS A 409 -28.69 -29.29 -8.67
C LYS A 409 -28.41 -30.45 -7.70
N ASP A 410 -27.34 -30.37 -6.93
CA ASP A 410 -26.98 -31.32 -5.88
C ASP A 410 -27.73 -30.94 -4.58
N PHE A 411 -29.06 -31.08 -4.58
CA PHE A 411 -29.95 -30.50 -3.55
C PHE A 411 -29.73 -31.06 -2.13
N GLU A 412 -29.42 -32.35 -2.00
CA GLU A 412 -29.19 -32.98 -0.69
C GLU A 412 -27.96 -32.38 0.00
N LEU A 413 -26.85 -32.27 -0.73
CA LEU A 413 -25.62 -31.69 -0.22
C LEU A 413 -25.77 -30.18 0.03
N ALA A 414 -26.51 -29.48 -0.84
CA ALA A 414 -26.84 -28.07 -0.61
C ALA A 414 -27.65 -27.88 0.69
N GLU A 415 -28.63 -28.74 0.98
CA GLU A 415 -29.41 -28.68 2.21
C GLU A 415 -28.55 -28.93 3.46
N GLU A 416 -27.64 -29.91 3.40
CA GLU A 416 -26.69 -30.19 4.48
C GLU A 416 -25.80 -28.97 4.79
N LEU A 417 -25.16 -28.42 3.76
CA LEU A 417 -24.26 -27.28 3.89
C LEU A 417 -25.01 -26.01 4.32
N PHE A 418 -26.25 -25.83 3.85
CA PHE A 418 -27.11 -24.75 4.31
C PHE A 418 -27.40 -24.87 5.82
N ARG A 419 -27.68 -26.08 6.32
CA ARG A 419 -27.87 -26.29 7.77
C ARG A 419 -26.59 -25.98 8.56
N ARG A 420 -25.41 -26.36 8.04
CA ARG A 420 -24.12 -26.06 8.68
C ARG A 420 -23.84 -24.56 8.74
N SER A 421 -24.28 -23.78 7.75
CA SER A 421 -23.99 -22.35 7.71
C SER A 421 -24.62 -21.57 8.86
N TYR A 422 -25.80 -21.93 9.35
CA TYR A 422 -26.45 -21.19 10.43
C TYR A 422 -26.55 -21.92 11.76
N LYS A 423 -26.81 -23.24 11.80
CA LYS A 423 -27.23 -23.93 13.03
C LYS A 423 -26.21 -23.82 14.17
N THR A 424 -24.91 -23.92 13.87
CA THR A 424 -23.84 -23.88 14.87
C THR A 424 -23.65 -22.48 15.47
N TYR A 425 -24.20 -21.45 14.84
CA TYR A 425 -23.95 -20.05 15.17
C TYR A 425 -25.16 -19.31 15.72
N VAL A 426 -26.35 -19.90 15.66
CA VAL A 426 -27.55 -19.38 16.33
C VAL A 426 -27.29 -19.20 17.83
N ARG A 427 -27.36 -17.96 18.32
CA ARG A 427 -27.21 -17.66 19.75
C ARG A 427 -28.55 -17.24 20.38
N PRO A 428 -28.90 -17.76 21.57
CA PRO A 428 -30.00 -17.22 22.35
C PRO A 428 -29.68 -15.78 22.83
N PRO A 429 -30.69 -14.96 23.19
CA PRO A 429 -32.11 -15.28 23.27
C PRO A 429 -32.88 -15.06 21.96
N PHE A 430 -32.26 -14.40 20.98
CA PHE A 430 -32.96 -13.96 19.77
C PHE A 430 -32.87 -14.97 18.62
N ASN A 431 -32.12 -16.06 18.80
CA ASN A 431 -31.88 -17.08 17.78
C ASN A 431 -31.41 -16.49 16.43
N VAL A 432 -30.65 -15.41 16.49
CA VAL A 432 -29.97 -14.81 15.34
C VAL A 432 -28.52 -15.27 15.31
N ASN A 433 -27.99 -15.32 14.09
CA ASN A 433 -26.63 -15.72 13.75
C ASN A 433 -25.65 -14.57 14.02
#